data_AF-E2NEU5-F1
#
_entry.id   AF-E2NEU5-F1
#
_cell.length_a   1.000
_cell.length_b   1.000
_cell.length_c   1.000
_cell.angle_alpha   90.00
_cell.angle_beta   90.00
_cell.angle_gamma   90.00
#
_symmetry.space_group_name_H-M   'P 1'
#
loop_
_entity.id
_entity.type
_entity.pdbx_description
1 polymer ?
#
loop_
_entity_poly.entity_id
_entity_poly.type
_entity_poly.pdbx_seq_one_letter_code
_entity_poly.pdbx_strand_id
1 'polypeptide(L)'
;MNNIPNTPKQEPSINDDITVRDIILWNRIGRISVLLAKRLNIEPERAFDIFYESDTCEHLHDETSGLYLMGDLYVVDEVMIELQRKQG
;
A
#
# COMPACT_ATOMS: atom_id res chain seq x y z
N MET A 1 37.72 -7.98 -15.61
CA MET A 1 36.96 -6.73 -15.76
C MET A 1 36.14 -6.81 -17.03
N ASN A 2 34.81 -6.92 -16.93
CA ASN A 2 33.92 -6.55 -18.03
C ASN A 2 32.84 -5.64 -17.41
N ASN A 3 32.96 -4.35 -17.71
CA ASN A 3 32.04 -3.31 -17.30
C ASN A 3 30.69 -3.53 -18.02
N ILE A 4 29.67 -3.89 -17.24
CA ILE A 4 28.28 -3.89 -17.72
C ILE A 4 27.89 -2.42 -17.95
N PRO A 5 27.35 -2.04 -19.12
CA PRO A 5 26.91 -0.68 -19.35
C PRO A 5 25.78 -0.37 -18.37
N ASN A 6 25.94 0.75 -17.64
CA ASN A 6 24.92 1.32 -16.78
C ASN A 6 23.75 1.78 -17.68
N THR A 7 22.78 0.91 -17.92
CA THR A 7 21.53 1.31 -18.58
C THR A 7 20.85 2.32 -17.67
N PRO A 8 20.44 3.50 -18.19
CA PRO A 8 19.73 4.48 -17.39
C PRO A 8 18.50 3.81 -16.78
N LYS A 9 18.28 4.01 -15.47
CA LYS A 9 17.02 3.67 -14.83
C LYS A 9 15.93 4.41 -15.61
N GLN A 10 15.05 3.67 -16.29
CA GLN A 10 13.94 4.29 -17.01
C GLN A 10 13.07 5.00 -15.98
N GLU A 11 13.08 6.33 -16.00
CA GLU A 11 12.08 7.12 -15.30
C GLU A 11 10.72 6.84 -15.96
N PRO A 12 9.67 6.51 -15.18
CA PRO A 12 8.38 6.17 -15.75
C PRO A 12 7.82 7.35 -16.56
N SER A 13 7.43 7.07 -17.80
CA SER A 13 6.82 8.00 -18.75
C SER A 13 5.39 8.35 -18.30
N ILE A 14 5.02 9.63 -18.32
CA ILE A 14 3.76 10.24 -17.84
C ILE A 14 2.47 9.71 -18.53
N ASN A 15 2.54 8.65 -19.35
CA ASN A 15 1.43 8.11 -20.16
C ASN A 15 0.98 6.70 -19.75
N ASP A 16 0.99 6.37 -18.46
CA ASP A 16 0.31 5.15 -18.00
C ASP A 16 -1.20 5.46 -17.92
N ASP A 17 -1.98 4.87 -18.84
CA ASP A 17 -3.45 4.95 -18.82
C ASP A 17 -3.94 4.39 -17.47
N ILE A 18 -4.53 5.24 -16.63
CA ILE A 18 -5.10 4.84 -15.33
C ILE A 18 -6.12 3.73 -15.58
N THR A 19 -5.85 2.54 -15.07
CA THR A 19 -6.74 1.40 -15.28
C THR A 19 -7.91 1.44 -14.32
N VAL A 20 -9.00 0.72 -14.65
CA VAL A 20 -10.12 0.51 -13.72
C VAL A 20 -9.63 -0.12 -12.41
N ARG A 21 -8.60 -0.97 -12.49
CA ARG A 21 -7.98 -1.58 -11.32
C ARG A 21 -7.37 -0.54 -10.40
N ASP A 22 -6.66 0.45 -10.95
CA ASP A 22 -6.05 1.52 -10.16
C ASP A 22 -7.12 2.33 -9.43
N ILE A 23 -8.21 2.69 -10.13
CA ILE A 23 -9.34 3.40 -9.52
C ILE A 23 -9.95 2.60 -8.36
N ILE A 24 -10.11 1.29 -8.54
CA ILE A 24 -10.65 0.40 -7.48
C ILE A 24 -9.68 0.33 -6.29
N LEU A 25 -8.39 0.20 -6.56
CA LEU A 25 -7.35 0.11 -5.54
C LEU A 25 -7.25 1.41 -4.74
N TRP A 26 -7.24 2.58 -5.40
CA TRP A 26 -7.23 3.88 -4.74
C TRP A 26 -8.46 4.09 -3.85
N ASN A 27 -9.66 3.73 -4.33
CA ASN A 27 -10.86 3.78 -3.51
C ASN A 27 -10.76 2.87 -2.28
N ARG A 28 -10.12 1.71 -2.44
CA ARG A 28 -9.92 0.75 -1.36
C ARG A 28 -8.92 1.24 -0.33
N ILE A 29 -7.81 1.85 -0.76
CA ILE A 29 -6.84 2.51 0.12
C ILE A 29 -7.55 3.55 0.99
N GLY A 30 -8.37 4.43 0.39
CA GLY A 30 -9.13 5.43 1.13
C GLY A 30 -10.06 4.84 2.19
N ARG A 31 -10.77 3.74 1.86
CA ARG A 31 -11.62 3.03 2.85
C ARG A 31 -10.81 2.41 3.99
N ILE A 32 -9.69 1.76 3.67
CA ILE A 32 -8.80 1.15 4.66
C ILE A 32 -8.26 2.21 5.61
N SER A 33 -7.81 3.36 5.10
CA SER A 33 -7.32 4.47 5.92
C SER A 33 -8.38 4.99 6.90
N VAL A 34 -9.64 5.13 6.47
CA VAL A 34 -10.75 5.54 7.35
C VAL A 34 -11.05 4.48 8.42
N LEU A 35 -10.99 3.20 8.07
CA LEU A 35 -11.20 2.11 9.03
C LEU A 35 -10.05 2.03 10.05
N LEU A 36 -8.81 2.22 9.60
CA LEU A 36 -7.63 2.25 10.44
C LEU A 36 -7.65 3.44 11.40
N ALA A 37 -8.02 4.64 10.91
CA ALA A 37 -8.20 5.84 11.73
C ALA A 37 -9.16 5.60 12.90
N LYS A 38 -10.30 4.93 12.64
CA LYS A 38 -11.26 4.57 13.69
C LYS A 38 -10.68 3.62 14.73
N ARG A 39 -9.83 2.67 14.33
CA ARG A 39 -9.19 1.71 15.26
C ARG A 39 -8.09 2.35 16.10
N LEU A 40 -7.31 3.23 15.50
CA LEU A 40 -6.21 3.93 16.18
C LEU A 40 -6.68 5.20 16.93
N ASN A 41 -7.93 5.64 16.71
CA ASN A 41 -8.48 6.88 17.22
C ASN A 41 -7.63 8.11 16.86
N ILE A 42 -7.32 8.24 15.57
CA ILE A 42 -6.53 9.32 14.98
C ILE A 42 -7.23 9.90 13.75
N GLU A 43 -6.72 11.02 13.23
CA GLU A 43 -7.24 11.63 12.01
C GLU A 43 -7.02 10.74 10.77
N PRO A 44 -7.98 10.73 9.80
CA PRO A 44 -7.87 9.93 8.58
C PRO A 44 -6.60 10.17 7.76
N GLU A 45 -6.12 11.42 7.68
CA GLU A 45 -4.89 11.76 6.96
C GLU A 45 -3.68 11.08 7.62
N ARG A 46 -3.63 11.07 8.95
CA ARG A 46 -2.54 10.40 9.67
C ARG A 46 -2.60 8.88 9.50
N ALA A 47 -3.80 8.30 9.51
CA ALA A 47 -3.97 6.88 9.23
C ALA A 47 -3.64 6.52 7.78
N PHE A 48 -3.90 7.43 6.84
CA PHE A 48 -3.49 7.29 5.45
C PHE A 48 -1.98 7.21 5.34
N ASP A 49 -1.23 8.14 5.93
CA ASP A 49 0.24 8.11 5.93
C ASP A 49 0.75 6.79 6.53
N ILE A 50 0.24 6.39 7.70
CA ILE A 50 0.62 5.13 8.37
C ILE A 50 0.36 3.92 7.47
N PHE A 51 -0.82 3.87 6.84
CA PHE A 51 -1.13 2.77 5.95
C PHE A 51 -0.23 2.78 4.72
N TYR A 52 -0.05 3.94 4.09
CA TYR A 52 0.73 4.08 2.87
C TYR A 52 2.21 3.70 3.07
N GLU A 53 2.77 3.96 4.25
CA GLU A 53 4.13 3.58 4.65
C GLU A 53 4.27 2.13 5.15
N SER A 54 3.17 1.37 5.22
CA SER A 54 3.20 -0.01 5.74
C SER A 54 3.62 -1.04 4.69
N ASP A 55 4.31 -2.10 5.14
CA ASP A 55 4.67 -3.25 4.31
C ASP A 55 3.37 -3.93 3.79
N THR A 56 2.30 -3.86 4.57
CA THR A 56 0.96 -4.31 4.20
C THR A 56 0.41 -3.58 2.96
N CYS A 57 0.65 -2.27 2.84
CA CYS A 57 0.24 -1.52 1.65
C CYS A 57 1.08 -1.89 0.42
N GLU A 58 2.38 -2.10 0.59
CA GLU A 58 3.25 -2.62 -0.48
C GLU A 58 2.73 -3.97 -0.99
N HIS A 59 2.44 -4.91 -0.07
CA HIS A 59 1.85 -6.19 -0.43
C HIS A 59 0.47 -6.06 -1.07
N LEU A 60 -0.34 -5.06 -0.70
CA LEU A 60 -1.65 -4.85 -1.32
C LEU A 60 -1.53 -4.51 -2.81
N HIS A 61 -0.45 -3.84 -3.21
CA HIS A 61 -0.13 -3.54 -4.61
C HIS A 61 0.48 -4.73 -5.35
N ASP A 62 1.14 -5.64 -4.63
CA ASP A 62 1.72 -6.86 -5.20
C ASP A 62 0.67 -7.96 -5.40
N GLU A 63 0.44 -8.35 -6.66
CA GLU A 63 -0.50 -9.44 -6.99
C GLU A 63 -0.07 -10.80 -6.43
N THR A 64 1.23 -11.02 -6.20
CA THR A 64 1.74 -12.30 -5.71
C THR A 64 1.44 -12.52 -4.23
N SER A 65 1.17 -11.46 -3.49
CA SER A 65 0.79 -11.54 -2.07
C SER A 65 -0.60 -12.14 -1.85
N GLY A 66 -1.49 -12.02 -2.85
CA GLY A 66 -2.91 -12.37 -2.74
C GLY A 66 -3.73 -11.41 -1.84
N LEU A 67 -3.12 -10.41 -1.21
CA LEU A 67 -3.78 -9.52 -0.25
C LEU A 67 -4.89 -8.68 -0.90
N TYR A 68 -4.78 -8.41 -2.20
CA TYR A 68 -5.81 -7.73 -2.98
C TYR A 68 -7.15 -8.51 -3.03
N LEU A 69 -7.15 -9.81 -2.75
CA LEU A 69 -8.38 -10.64 -2.67
C LEU A 69 -9.10 -10.53 -1.32
N MET A 70 -8.43 -10.01 -0.30
CA MET A 70 -8.93 -10.02 1.08
C MET A 70 -9.90 -8.86 1.36
N GLY A 71 -10.72 -8.97 2.40
CA GLY A 71 -11.60 -7.86 2.79
C GLY A 71 -10.83 -6.68 3.41
N ASP A 72 -11.38 -5.47 3.32
CA ASP A 72 -10.73 -4.25 3.86
C ASP A 72 -10.41 -4.37 5.36
N LEU A 73 -11.29 -4.99 6.16
CA LEU A 73 -11.05 -5.21 7.59
C LEU A 73 -9.87 -6.14 7.87
N TYR A 74 -9.66 -7.16 7.01
CA TYR A 74 -8.51 -8.06 7.11
C TYR A 74 -7.21 -7.29 6.88
N VAL A 75 -7.18 -6.44 5.85
CA VAL A 75 -6.01 -5.60 5.55
C VAL A 75 -5.72 -4.66 6.73
N VAL A 76 -6.74 -4.06 7.33
CA VAL A 76 -6.55 -3.23 8.54
C VAL A 76 -5.98 -4.05 9.69
N ASP A 77 -6.42 -5.30 9.89
CA ASP A 77 -5.89 -6.16 10.95
C ASP A 77 -4.40 -6.49 10.73
N GLU A 78 -3.98 -6.73 9.47
CA GLU A 78 -2.56 -6.93 9.12
C GLU A 78 -1.72 -5.68 9.44
N VAL A 79 -2.21 -4.48 9.10
CA VAL A 79 -1.52 -3.23 9.46
C VAL A 79 -1.37 -3.09 10.98
N MET A 80 -2.42 -3.42 11.74
CA MET A 80 -2.37 -3.38 13.21
C MET A 80 -1.34 -4.36 13.78
N ILE A 81 -1.25 -5.56 13.21
CA ILE A 81 -0.26 -6.57 13.60
C ILE A 81 1.15 -6.09 13.25
N GLU A 82 1.35 -5.51 12.06
CA GLU A 82 2.62 -4.93 11.62
C GLU A 82 3.10 -3.83 12.58
N LEU A 83 2.21 -2.90 12.94
CA LEU A 83 2.50 -1.82 13.88
C LEU A 83 2.88 -2.34 15.27
N GLN A 84 2.22 -3.41 15.74
CA GLN A 84 2.57 -4.06 17.01
C GLN A 84 3.95 -4.72 16.94
N ARG A 85 4.28 -5.39 15.83
CA ARG A 85 5.60 -6.01 15.62
C ARG A 85 6.71 -4.98 15.57
N LYS A 86 6.48 -3.81 14.97
CA LYS A 86 7.47 -2.70 14.89
C LYS A 86 7.69 -1.98 16.22
N GLN A 87 6.82 -2.17 17.22
CA GLN A 87 6.93 -1.55 18.55
C GLN A 87 7.60 -2.45 19.61
N GLY A 88 7.77 -3.75 19.33
CA GLY A 88 8.42 -4.73 20.22
C GLY A 88 9.84 -5.05 19.76
#